data_AF-A0A9D1PRX0-F1
#
_entry.id   AF-A0A9D1PRX0-F1
#
_cell.length_a   1.000
_cell.length_b   1.000
_cell.length_c   1.000
_cell.angle_alpha   90.00
_cell.angle_beta   90.00
_cell.angle_gamma   90.00
#
_symmetry.space_group_name_H-M   'P 1'
#
loop_
_entity.id
_entity.type
_entity.pdbx_description
1 polymer ?
#
loop_
_entity_poly.entity_id
_entity_poly.type
_entity_poly.pdbx_seq_one_letter_code
_entity_poly.pdbx_strand_id
1 'polypeptide(L)'
;ARFTSSLFSRGSIDIAMTYDEQALTGAISDLCSQYEREPLGYTYRLGDNSDIIIAKPQDGLKVDMNAAVDSVMEEILTFRFSDVAFEPIVTKAPELDIDDFYNYITSPAKDATYAKDENNKVYVVPGKPQIVVSKSAIENAVAQPDEEYSVPVQVVDSAVNAEFLQSILYEDTLGTYTTDYSGSSASRSNNILLSSNTISGLELLPGERFDFNQVVGQRTPQRGYQQAPVYVVRDGETVSESDYGGGICQVSSTIYCAVYRAGLNVISRTSHSKGVSYVPVGMDATVSWGGPEFIFENSTDYPIRILVQAGGGVLTARIVGAKAQTPNVSIDVQNDGDSVVVTKTTTNTDGSTVQEVFDSHALPTPSSSSPTSDSQSTSPSV
;
A
#
# COMPACT_ATOMS: atom_id res chain seq x y z
N ALA A 1 82.46 -40.94 -27.41
CA ALA A 1 81.64 -41.20 -26.21
C ALA A 1 80.24 -40.61 -26.43
N ARG A 2 79.34 -41.42 -27.00
CA ARG A 2 77.90 -41.18 -27.02
C ARG A 2 77.37 -41.65 -25.66
N PHE A 3 77.45 -40.81 -24.63
CA PHE A 3 76.94 -41.18 -23.30
C PHE A 3 75.61 -40.50 -22.93
N THR A 4 75.24 -39.39 -23.59
CA THR A 4 73.96 -38.71 -23.34
C THR A 4 72.90 -38.95 -24.42
N SER A 5 73.29 -39.31 -25.65
CA SER A 5 72.34 -39.50 -26.76
C SER A 5 71.62 -40.86 -26.76
N SER A 6 71.98 -41.79 -25.87
CA SER A 6 71.29 -43.08 -25.69
C SER A 6 70.37 -43.12 -24.46
N LEU A 7 70.37 -42.06 -23.64
CA LEU A 7 69.54 -41.95 -22.43
C LEU A 7 68.23 -41.19 -22.68
N PHE A 8 68.15 -40.43 -23.78
CA PHE A 8 66.94 -39.71 -24.17
C PHE A 8 66.47 -40.24 -25.53
N SER A 9 65.54 -41.20 -25.51
CA SER A 9 64.59 -41.32 -26.61
C SER A 9 63.89 -39.96 -26.76
N ARG A 10 63.50 -39.56 -27.98
CA ARG A 10 62.54 -38.46 -28.19
C ARG A 10 61.22 -38.81 -27.47
N GLY A 11 61.17 -38.59 -26.16
CA GLY A 11 59.96 -38.69 -25.37
C GLY A 11 59.24 -37.36 -25.46
N SER A 12 57.96 -37.39 -25.81
CA SER A 12 57.07 -36.27 -25.48
C SER A 12 57.05 -36.19 -23.96
N ILE A 13 57.47 -35.07 -23.40
CA ILE A 13 57.18 -34.75 -22.00
C ILE A 13 55.92 -33.90 -22.07
N ASP A 14 54.78 -34.52 -21.77
CA ASP A 14 53.53 -33.78 -21.68
C ASP A 14 53.60 -32.91 -20.43
N ILE A 15 53.48 -31.59 -20.60
CA ILE A 15 53.45 -30.67 -19.47
C ILE A 15 52.08 -30.83 -18.81
N ALA A 16 52.06 -31.43 -17.62
CA ALA A 16 50.87 -31.45 -16.78
C ALA A 16 50.72 -30.08 -16.11
N MET A 17 49.88 -29.22 -16.70
CA MET A 17 49.41 -28.00 -16.04
C MET A 17 48.07 -28.23 -15.36
N THR A 18 47.93 -27.66 -14.17
CA THR A 18 46.67 -27.60 -13.42
C THR A 18 46.40 -26.15 -13.07
N TYR A 19 45.15 -25.72 -13.18
CA TYR A 19 44.70 -24.38 -12.80
C TYR A 19 43.46 -24.49 -11.91
N ASP A 20 43.15 -23.40 -11.22
CA ASP A 20 41.90 -23.25 -10.48
C ASP A 20 40.83 -22.70 -11.44
N GLU A 21 39.93 -23.57 -11.86
CA GLU A 21 38.85 -23.23 -12.80
C GLU A 21 37.91 -22.16 -12.24
N GLN A 22 37.63 -22.19 -10.93
CA GLN A 22 36.76 -21.22 -10.30
C GLN A 22 37.43 -19.84 -10.22
N ALA A 23 38.73 -19.81 -9.93
CA ALA A 23 39.49 -18.56 -9.93
C ALA A 23 39.60 -17.95 -11.34
N LEU A 24 39.82 -18.78 -12.37
CA LEU A 24 39.91 -18.32 -13.75
C LEU A 24 38.56 -17.78 -14.26
N THR A 25 37.48 -18.54 -14.10
CA THR A 25 36.14 -18.12 -14.53
C THR A 25 35.66 -16.89 -13.76
N GLY A 26 35.97 -16.81 -12.45
CA GLY A 26 35.71 -15.61 -11.64
C GLY A 26 36.45 -14.38 -12.18
N ALA A 27 37.75 -14.51 -12.49
CA ALA A 27 38.54 -13.40 -13.04
C ALA A 27 38.03 -12.94 -14.42
N ILE A 28 37.63 -13.88 -15.30
CA ILE A 28 37.02 -13.56 -16.60
C ILE A 28 35.68 -12.85 -16.38
N SER A 29 34.83 -13.36 -15.48
CA SER A 29 33.53 -12.75 -15.18
C SER A 29 33.68 -11.34 -14.64
N ASP A 30 34.60 -11.11 -13.69
CA ASP A 30 34.84 -9.79 -13.13
C ASP A 30 35.30 -8.81 -14.21
N LEU A 31 36.22 -9.23 -15.09
CA LEU A 31 36.73 -8.41 -16.19
C LEU A 31 35.62 -8.05 -17.20
N CYS A 32 34.77 -9.01 -17.55
CA CYS A 32 33.73 -8.86 -18.55
C CYS A 32 32.49 -8.13 -18.03
N SER A 33 32.18 -8.21 -16.74
CA SER A 33 30.94 -7.71 -16.12
C SER A 33 30.59 -6.26 -16.48
N GLN A 34 31.60 -5.38 -16.65
CA GLN A 34 31.41 -3.97 -17.02
C GLN A 34 30.98 -3.75 -18.48
N TYR A 35 31.17 -4.75 -19.33
CA TYR A 35 30.81 -4.73 -20.76
C TYR A 35 29.56 -5.57 -21.06
N GLU A 36 29.17 -6.45 -20.15
CA GLU A 36 27.97 -7.26 -20.30
C GLU A 36 26.71 -6.41 -20.15
N ARG A 37 25.70 -6.77 -20.93
CA ARG A 37 24.38 -6.15 -20.87
C ARG A 37 23.32 -7.12 -21.33
N GLU A 38 22.15 -7.06 -20.71
CA GLU A 38 20.99 -7.80 -21.18
C GLU A 38 20.40 -7.16 -22.44
N PRO A 39 19.77 -7.95 -23.33
CA PRO A 39 19.07 -7.39 -24.48
C PRO A 39 17.90 -6.52 -24.01
N LEU A 40 17.82 -5.30 -24.54
CA LEU A 40 16.75 -4.34 -24.28
C LEU A 40 15.99 -4.08 -25.58
N GLY A 41 14.66 -4.28 -25.56
CA GLY A 41 13.81 -3.93 -26.70
C GLY A 41 13.72 -2.42 -26.91
N TYR A 42 12.86 -1.99 -27.82
CA TYR A 42 12.54 -0.57 -27.96
C TYR A 42 12.01 0.00 -26.65
N THR A 43 12.41 1.22 -26.33
CA THR A 43 11.89 1.96 -25.18
C THR A 43 11.32 3.29 -25.64
N TYR A 44 10.49 3.90 -24.80
CA TYR A 44 9.97 5.23 -25.10
C TYR A 44 9.85 6.08 -23.84
N ARG A 45 9.85 7.39 -24.03
CA ARG A 45 9.55 8.39 -23.00
C ARG A 45 8.83 9.58 -23.61
N LEU A 46 8.08 10.32 -22.80
CA LEU A 46 7.59 11.64 -23.19
C LEU A 46 8.74 12.65 -23.02
N GLY A 47 8.96 13.48 -24.02
CA GLY A 47 9.87 14.62 -23.95
C GLY A 47 9.14 15.91 -23.54
N ASP A 48 9.91 16.94 -23.21
CA ASP A 48 9.38 18.21 -22.69
C ASP A 48 8.64 19.04 -23.75
N ASN A 49 8.73 18.68 -25.04
CA ASN A 49 8.22 19.46 -26.16
C ASN A 49 6.97 18.81 -26.80
N SER A 50 6.18 18.08 -26.02
CA SER A 50 5.03 17.30 -26.51
C SER A 50 5.44 16.33 -27.62
N ASP A 51 6.52 15.60 -27.38
CA ASP A 51 7.04 14.56 -28.25
C ASP A 51 7.13 13.23 -27.51
N ILE A 52 7.02 12.14 -28.26
CA ILE A 52 7.42 10.82 -27.79
C ILE A 52 8.81 10.54 -28.37
N ILE A 53 9.74 10.19 -27.49
CA ILE A 53 11.09 9.81 -27.86
C ILE A 53 11.16 8.29 -27.80
N ILE A 54 11.40 7.67 -28.96
CA ILE A 54 11.51 6.22 -29.13
C ILE A 54 12.99 5.90 -29.31
N ALA A 55 13.55 5.10 -28.40
CA ALA A 55 14.92 4.63 -28.48
C ALA A 55 14.97 3.24 -29.09
N LYS A 56 15.99 3.01 -29.93
CA LYS A 56 16.24 1.72 -30.57
C LYS A 56 16.56 0.61 -29.57
N PRO A 57 16.34 -0.65 -29.99
CA PRO A 57 16.68 -1.79 -29.17
C PRO A 57 18.20 -1.94 -29.07
N GLN A 58 18.66 -2.46 -27.95
CA GLN A 58 20.05 -2.70 -27.67
C GLN A 58 20.27 -4.20 -27.52
N ASP A 59 21.04 -4.80 -28.43
CA ASP A 59 21.42 -6.22 -28.35
C ASP A 59 22.21 -6.50 -27.06
N GLY A 60 21.90 -7.63 -26.44
CA GLY A 60 22.60 -8.13 -25.26
C GLY A 60 23.99 -8.64 -25.60
N LEU A 61 24.93 -8.46 -24.68
CA LEU A 61 26.30 -8.94 -24.78
C LEU A 61 26.62 -9.71 -23.50
N LYS A 62 27.06 -10.96 -23.65
CA LYS A 62 27.60 -11.78 -22.55
C LYS A 62 28.88 -12.46 -22.96
N VAL A 63 29.78 -12.70 -22.03
CA VAL A 63 30.98 -13.48 -22.31
C VAL A 63 30.60 -14.90 -22.70
N ASP A 64 31.20 -15.42 -23.78
CA ASP A 64 31.23 -16.87 -23.98
C ASP A 64 32.25 -17.44 -23.00
N MET A 65 31.81 -17.83 -21.80
CA MET A 65 32.71 -18.28 -20.74
C MET A 65 33.57 -19.47 -21.19
N ASN A 66 32.99 -20.39 -21.98
CA ASN A 66 33.72 -21.57 -22.44
C ASN A 66 34.81 -21.17 -23.44
N ALA A 67 34.45 -20.38 -24.46
CA ALA A 67 35.42 -19.93 -25.46
C ALA A 67 36.50 -19.00 -24.87
N ALA A 68 36.14 -18.17 -23.88
CA ALA A 68 37.07 -17.30 -23.17
C ALA A 68 38.08 -18.12 -22.36
N VAL A 69 37.62 -19.13 -21.61
CA VAL A 69 38.49 -20.07 -20.89
C VAL A 69 39.41 -20.81 -21.85
N ASP A 70 38.86 -21.37 -22.94
CA ASP A 70 39.63 -22.10 -23.95
C ASP A 70 40.75 -21.23 -24.55
N SER A 71 40.44 -19.96 -24.87
CA SER A 71 41.40 -19.01 -25.44
C SER A 71 42.52 -18.66 -24.45
N VAL A 72 42.19 -18.45 -23.17
CA VAL A 72 43.20 -18.22 -22.12
C VAL A 72 44.07 -19.46 -21.92
N MET A 73 43.46 -20.65 -21.95
CA MET A 73 44.18 -21.91 -21.76
C MET A 73 45.12 -22.21 -22.94
N GLU A 74 44.77 -21.88 -24.17
CA GLU A 74 45.65 -22.04 -25.33
C GLU A 74 46.94 -21.21 -25.19
N GLU A 75 46.82 -19.95 -24.78
CA GLU A 75 47.96 -19.07 -24.53
C GLU A 75 48.88 -19.63 -23.42
N ILE A 76 48.28 -20.07 -22.31
CA ILE A 76 49.01 -20.69 -21.20
C ILE A 76 49.75 -21.96 -21.64
N LEU A 77 49.08 -22.87 -22.37
CA LEU A 77 49.66 -24.14 -22.81
C LEU A 77 50.76 -23.96 -23.86
N THR A 78 50.68 -22.91 -24.68
CA THR A 78 51.67 -22.63 -25.72
C THR A 78 52.78 -21.68 -25.27
N PHE A 79 52.73 -21.18 -24.03
CA PHE A 79 53.62 -20.15 -23.48
C PHE A 79 53.68 -18.88 -24.35
N ARG A 80 52.56 -18.58 -25.00
CA ARG A 80 52.32 -17.34 -25.74
C ARG A 80 51.45 -16.52 -24.79
N PHE A 81 51.93 -15.39 -24.31
CA PHE A 81 51.19 -14.54 -23.38
C PHE A 81 50.83 -13.25 -24.10
N SER A 82 50.07 -13.41 -25.18
CA SER A 82 49.63 -12.30 -26.03
C SER A 82 48.22 -11.83 -25.65
N ASP A 83 47.74 -10.76 -26.30
CA ASP A 83 46.41 -10.23 -26.04
C ASP A 83 45.34 -11.25 -26.48
N VAL A 84 44.46 -11.63 -25.56
CA VAL A 84 43.33 -12.54 -25.83
C VAL A 84 42.07 -11.71 -26.05
N ALA A 85 41.46 -11.86 -27.23
CA ALA A 85 40.17 -11.24 -27.53
C ALA A 85 39.03 -12.17 -27.08
N PHE A 86 38.12 -11.66 -26.25
CA PHE A 86 36.90 -12.35 -25.89
C PHE A 86 35.77 -11.92 -26.82
N GLU A 87 35.33 -12.84 -27.66
CA GLU A 87 34.15 -12.64 -28.50
C GLU A 87 32.89 -12.88 -27.66
N PRO A 88 32.00 -11.88 -27.51
CA PRO A 88 30.79 -12.04 -26.73
C PRO A 88 29.73 -12.83 -27.50
N ILE A 89 28.90 -13.57 -26.75
CA ILE A 89 27.62 -14.06 -27.23
C ILE A 89 26.67 -12.88 -27.35
N VAL A 90 26.31 -12.55 -28.59
CA VAL A 90 25.33 -11.50 -28.89
C VAL A 90 23.93 -12.09 -28.83
N THR A 91 23.10 -11.58 -27.91
CA THR A 91 21.67 -11.92 -27.84
C THR A 91 20.85 -10.83 -28.50
N LYS A 92 20.12 -11.18 -29.56
CA LYS A 92 19.29 -10.21 -30.27
C LYS A 92 18.19 -9.66 -29.39
N ALA A 93 18.01 -8.34 -29.42
CA ALA A 93 16.93 -7.70 -28.70
C ALA A 93 15.56 -8.03 -29.31
N PRO A 94 14.48 -8.02 -28.50
CA PRO A 94 13.13 -8.20 -28.99
C PRO A 94 12.77 -7.15 -30.05
N GLU A 95 12.13 -7.59 -31.13
CA GLU A 95 11.57 -6.68 -32.14
C GLU A 95 10.36 -5.91 -31.59
N LEU A 96 10.12 -4.71 -32.12
CA LEU A 96 8.93 -3.93 -31.79
C LEU A 96 7.72 -4.45 -32.56
N ASP A 97 6.70 -4.90 -31.84
CA ASP A 97 5.36 -5.00 -32.39
C ASP A 97 4.75 -3.59 -32.47
N ILE A 98 4.78 -3.02 -33.67
CA ILE A 98 4.29 -1.65 -33.91
C ILE A 98 2.79 -1.55 -33.66
N ASP A 99 2.02 -2.60 -33.95
CA ASP A 99 0.57 -2.60 -33.76
C ASP A 99 0.24 -2.58 -32.27
N ASP A 100 0.86 -3.45 -31.49
CA ASP A 100 0.66 -3.51 -30.04
C ASP A 100 1.15 -2.23 -29.35
N PHE A 101 2.32 -1.73 -29.73
CA PHE A 101 2.84 -0.47 -29.19
C PHE A 101 1.93 0.72 -29.51
N TYR A 102 1.49 0.84 -30.78
CA TYR A 102 0.58 1.89 -31.20
C TYR A 102 -0.76 1.82 -30.45
N ASN A 103 -1.36 0.63 -30.37
CA ASN A 103 -2.61 0.41 -29.64
C ASN A 103 -2.45 0.74 -28.15
N TYR A 104 -1.30 0.41 -27.56
CA TYR A 104 -1.00 0.75 -26.18
C TYR A 104 -0.90 2.26 -25.98
N ILE A 105 -0.09 3.00 -26.74
CA ILE A 105 0.09 4.44 -26.50
C ILE A 105 -1.15 5.28 -26.87
N THR A 106 -1.95 4.82 -27.83
CA THR A 106 -3.15 5.54 -28.30
C THR A 106 -4.43 5.17 -27.56
N SER A 107 -4.39 4.18 -26.67
CA SER A 107 -5.56 3.83 -25.87
C SER A 107 -6.03 5.01 -25.02
N PRO A 108 -7.31 5.06 -24.61
CA PRO A 108 -7.82 6.11 -23.74
C PRO A 108 -6.97 6.33 -22.50
N ALA A 109 -6.92 7.58 -22.04
CA ALA A 109 -6.19 7.96 -20.84
C ALA A 109 -6.76 7.19 -19.64
N LYS A 110 -5.87 6.78 -18.73
CA LYS A 110 -6.20 6.05 -17.51
C LYS A 110 -5.78 6.90 -16.32
N ASP A 111 -6.73 7.15 -15.43
CA ASP A 111 -6.48 7.88 -14.19
C ASP A 111 -5.46 7.20 -13.29
N ALA A 112 -4.72 8.02 -12.55
CA ALA A 112 -3.93 7.56 -11.43
C ALA A 112 -4.85 6.96 -10.36
N THR A 113 -4.37 5.98 -9.63
CA THR A 113 -5.14 5.30 -8.57
C THR A 113 -4.28 5.06 -7.34
N TYR A 114 -4.88 4.55 -6.27
CA TYR A 114 -4.14 4.00 -5.14
C TYR A 114 -4.08 2.48 -5.21
N ALA A 115 -2.99 1.92 -4.72
CA ALA A 115 -2.82 0.48 -4.51
C ALA A 115 -2.06 0.23 -3.20
N LYS A 116 -2.02 -1.02 -2.74
CA LYS A 116 -1.24 -1.45 -1.58
C LYS A 116 -0.04 -2.28 -2.01
N ASP A 117 1.09 -2.05 -1.36
CA ASP A 117 2.28 -2.88 -1.51
C ASP A 117 2.18 -4.18 -0.69
N GLU A 118 3.24 -4.99 -0.73
CA GLU A 118 3.34 -6.25 0.02
C GLU A 118 3.25 -6.08 1.56
N ASN A 119 3.46 -4.86 2.07
CA ASN A 119 3.37 -4.51 3.49
C ASN A 119 2.05 -3.83 3.85
N ASN A 120 1.05 -3.84 2.95
CA ASN A 120 -0.24 -3.15 3.07
C ASN A 120 -0.15 -1.62 3.14
N LYS A 121 0.96 -1.04 2.68
CA LYS A 121 1.11 0.41 2.59
C LYS A 121 0.58 0.91 1.26
N VAL A 122 -0.22 1.96 1.32
CA VAL A 122 -0.84 2.63 0.20
C VAL A 122 0.19 3.50 -0.53
N TYR A 123 0.21 3.35 -1.85
CA TYR A 123 1.01 4.16 -2.76
C TYR A 123 0.18 4.57 -3.98
N VAL A 124 0.63 5.62 -4.66
CA VAL A 124 0.02 6.11 -5.89
C VAL A 124 0.52 5.30 -7.07
N VAL A 125 -0.40 4.71 -7.83
CA VAL A 125 -0.14 4.12 -9.14
C VAL A 125 -0.31 5.23 -10.17
N PRO A 126 0.75 5.59 -10.93
CA PRO A 126 0.64 6.60 -11.96
C PRO A 126 -0.42 6.25 -12.99
N GLY A 127 -1.13 7.30 -13.45
CA GLY A 127 -2.01 7.20 -14.60
C GLY A 127 -1.22 6.96 -15.88
N LYS A 128 -1.96 6.79 -16.98
CA LYS A 128 -1.39 6.74 -18.32
C LYS A 128 -2.09 7.76 -19.20
N PRO A 129 -1.38 8.73 -19.77
CA PRO A 129 -2.00 9.63 -20.75
C PRO A 129 -2.35 8.87 -22.04
N GLN A 130 -3.26 9.42 -22.82
CA GLN A 130 -3.46 9.01 -24.20
C GLN A 130 -2.54 9.83 -25.10
N ILE A 131 -1.80 9.15 -25.97
CA ILE A 131 -0.96 9.78 -26.99
C ILE A 131 -1.75 9.78 -28.30
N VAL A 132 -1.97 10.97 -28.86
CA VAL A 132 -2.61 11.14 -30.16
C VAL A 132 -1.52 11.38 -31.20
N VAL A 133 -1.33 10.38 -32.06
CA VAL A 133 -0.31 10.33 -33.10
C VAL A 133 -0.79 9.44 -34.24
N SER A 134 -0.32 9.65 -35.47
CA SER A 134 -0.61 8.72 -36.57
C SER A 134 0.32 7.52 -36.52
N LYS A 135 -0.20 6.33 -36.82
CA LYS A 135 0.62 5.11 -36.90
C LYS A 135 1.81 5.26 -37.86
N SER A 136 1.59 5.90 -39.00
CA SER A 136 2.63 6.18 -39.99
C SER A 136 3.78 7.04 -39.46
N ALA A 137 3.53 7.93 -38.48
CA ALA A 137 4.60 8.73 -37.89
C ALA A 137 5.53 7.85 -37.05
N ILE A 138 4.98 6.88 -36.32
CA ILE A 138 5.74 5.88 -35.55
C ILE A 138 6.52 4.96 -36.49
N GLU A 139 5.87 4.44 -37.53
CA GLU A 139 6.52 3.58 -38.54
C GLU A 139 7.71 4.29 -39.21
N ASN A 140 7.53 5.55 -39.61
CA ASN A 140 8.59 6.34 -40.22
C ASN A 140 9.74 6.63 -39.26
N ALA A 141 9.46 6.87 -37.98
CA ALA A 141 10.48 7.12 -36.96
C ALA A 141 11.31 5.87 -36.70
N VAL A 142 10.66 4.71 -36.51
CA VAL A 142 11.35 3.43 -36.24
C VAL A 142 12.18 2.95 -37.45
N ALA A 143 11.80 3.33 -38.67
CA ALA A 143 12.52 2.97 -39.90
C ALA A 143 13.80 3.79 -40.16
N GLN A 144 14.04 4.86 -39.40
CA GLN A 144 15.21 5.71 -39.57
C GLN A 144 16.50 5.04 -39.04
N PRO A 145 17.70 5.60 -39.28
CA PRO A 145 18.96 5.00 -38.83
C PRO A 145 19.43 5.43 -37.43
N ASP A 146 19.03 6.58 -36.89
CA ASP A 146 19.47 7.12 -35.58
C ASP A 146 19.18 6.21 -34.36
N GLU A 147 19.75 6.53 -33.19
CA GLU A 147 19.55 5.74 -31.96
C GLU A 147 18.27 6.14 -31.20
N GLU A 148 17.88 7.41 -31.30
CA GLU A 148 16.65 7.96 -30.70
C GLU A 148 15.93 8.81 -31.73
N TYR A 149 14.59 8.74 -31.71
CA TYR A 149 13.74 9.55 -32.58
C TYR A 149 12.67 10.26 -31.79
N SER A 150 12.51 11.54 -32.08
CA SER A 150 11.42 12.36 -31.55
C SER A 150 10.27 12.40 -32.56
N VAL A 151 9.08 12.01 -32.11
CA VAL A 151 7.84 12.14 -32.87
C VAL A 151 6.95 13.15 -32.16
N PRO A 152 6.58 14.27 -32.79
CA PRO A 152 5.63 15.22 -32.22
C PRO A 152 4.26 14.55 -32.02
N VAL A 153 3.67 14.74 -30.84
CA VAL A 153 2.38 14.15 -30.46
C VAL A 153 1.48 15.17 -29.77
N GLN A 154 0.20 14.84 -29.66
CA GLN A 154 -0.67 15.49 -28.69
C GLN A 154 -0.87 14.54 -27.51
N VAL A 155 -0.74 15.07 -26.29
CA VAL A 155 -0.95 14.32 -25.05
C VAL A 155 -2.30 14.71 -24.48
N VAL A 156 -3.14 13.73 -24.22
CA VAL A 156 -4.38 13.90 -23.47
C VAL A 156 -4.15 13.29 -22.10
N ASP A 157 -3.95 14.15 -21.12
CA ASP A 157 -3.73 13.74 -19.74
C ASP A 157 -4.96 13.06 -19.14
N SER A 158 -4.71 12.23 -18.13
CA SER A 158 -5.78 11.67 -17.32
C SER A 158 -6.44 12.77 -16.48
N ALA A 159 -7.72 12.61 -16.16
CA ALA A 159 -8.46 13.59 -15.37
C ALA A 159 -7.89 13.69 -13.95
N VAL A 160 -7.39 12.56 -13.43
CA VAL A 160 -6.71 12.46 -12.15
C VAL A 160 -5.25 12.07 -12.39
N ASN A 161 -4.32 12.95 -12.03
CA ASN A 161 -2.89 12.69 -12.14
C ASN A 161 -2.28 12.26 -10.79
N ALA A 162 -1.08 11.67 -10.86
CA ALA A 162 -0.41 11.07 -9.70
C ALA A 162 0.00 12.11 -8.66
N GLU A 163 0.42 13.29 -9.10
CA GLU A 163 0.87 14.39 -8.23
C GLU A 163 -0.29 14.92 -7.37
N PHE A 164 -1.46 15.08 -7.98
CA PHE A 164 -2.67 15.45 -7.27
C PHE A 164 -3.03 14.42 -6.20
N LEU A 165 -3.09 13.13 -6.56
CA LEU A 165 -3.34 12.08 -5.57
C LEU A 165 -2.31 12.09 -4.44
N GLN A 166 -1.03 12.23 -4.77
CA GLN A 166 0.02 12.30 -3.78
C GLN A 166 -0.13 13.51 -2.83
N SER A 167 -0.63 14.65 -3.33
CA SER A 167 -0.81 15.87 -2.54
C SER A 167 -1.94 15.76 -1.51
N ILE A 168 -3.03 15.04 -1.84
CA ILE A 168 -4.19 14.90 -0.96
C ILE A 168 -4.13 13.68 -0.04
N LEU A 169 -3.15 12.79 -0.24
CA LEU A 169 -3.04 11.54 0.52
C LEU A 169 -2.78 11.82 2.01
N TYR A 170 -3.79 11.58 2.85
CA TYR A 170 -3.79 11.81 4.30
C TYR A 170 -3.58 13.27 4.72
N GLU A 171 -3.91 14.23 3.85
CA GLU A 171 -3.77 15.66 4.11
C GLU A 171 -4.66 16.13 5.26
N ASP A 172 -5.88 15.60 5.35
CA ASP A 172 -6.90 16.05 6.28
C ASP A 172 -7.06 15.12 7.48
N THR A 173 -7.38 15.70 8.64
CA THR A 173 -8.03 14.96 9.73
C THR A 173 -9.54 14.95 9.49
N LEU A 174 -10.10 13.76 9.24
CA LEU A 174 -11.53 13.55 9.04
C LEU A 174 -12.28 13.46 10.36
N GLY A 175 -11.67 12.82 11.36
CA GLY A 175 -12.26 12.70 12.70
C GLY A 175 -11.20 12.48 13.77
N THR A 176 -11.45 13.02 14.96
CA THR A 176 -10.55 12.87 16.10
C THR A 176 -11.34 12.72 17.39
N TYR A 177 -10.86 11.89 18.30
CA TYR A 177 -11.40 11.80 19.65
C TYR A 177 -10.31 11.47 20.66
N THR A 178 -10.47 11.98 21.88
CA THR A 178 -9.49 11.81 22.96
C THR A 178 -10.19 11.38 24.23
N THR A 179 -9.59 10.43 24.95
CA THR A 179 -10.05 9.95 26.25
C THR A 179 -8.92 9.99 27.28
N ASP A 180 -9.28 10.21 28.55
CA ASP A 180 -8.37 10.16 29.69
C ASP A 180 -8.29 8.74 30.26
N TYR A 181 -7.07 8.32 30.58
CA TYR A 181 -6.78 7.12 31.35
C TYR A 181 -5.72 7.37 32.44
N SER A 182 -5.49 8.63 32.83
CA SER A 182 -4.45 9.04 33.79
C SER A 182 -4.54 8.32 35.15
N GLY A 183 -5.75 7.98 35.58
CA GLY A 183 -6.01 7.19 36.80
C GLY A 183 -5.82 5.67 36.66
N SER A 184 -5.32 5.18 35.52
CA SER A 184 -5.19 3.74 35.26
C SER A 184 -4.00 3.11 35.97
N SER A 185 -4.16 1.84 36.34
CA SER A 185 -3.03 1.01 36.76
C SER A 185 -2.00 0.85 35.65
N ALA A 186 -0.74 0.58 36.01
CA ALA A 186 0.33 0.33 35.05
C ALA A 186 -0.03 -0.79 34.05
N SER A 187 -0.68 -1.86 34.51
CA SER A 187 -1.13 -2.97 33.66
C SER A 187 -2.16 -2.55 32.61
N ARG A 188 -3.15 -1.76 33.02
CA ARG A 188 -4.18 -1.23 32.11
C ARG A 188 -3.57 -0.27 31.09
N SER A 189 -2.67 0.61 31.53
CA SER A 189 -1.95 1.54 30.66
C SER A 189 -1.08 0.82 29.63
N ASN A 190 -0.38 -0.26 30.03
CA ASN A 190 0.38 -1.11 29.12
C ASN A 190 -0.51 -1.75 28.04
N ASN A 191 -1.68 -2.27 28.42
CA ASN A 191 -2.61 -2.88 27.48
C ASN A 191 -3.15 -1.87 26.45
N ILE A 192 -3.49 -0.65 26.90
CA ILE A 192 -3.92 0.46 26.03
C ILE A 192 -2.82 0.84 25.06
N LEU A 193 -1.58 0.98 25.54
CA LEU A 193 -0.43 1.30 24.70
C LEU A 193 -0.19 0.23 23.63
N LEU A 194 -0.18 -1.04 24.05
CA LEU A 194 0.06 -2.17 23.15
C LEU A 194 -0.99 -2.25 22.03
N SER A 195 -2.28 -2.20 22.36
CA SER A 195 -3.34 -2.24 21.33
C SER A 195 -3.34 -0.98 20.44
N SER A 196 -3.02 0.19 21.00
CA SER A 196 -2.89 1.42 20.21
C SER A 196 -1.77 1.31 19.18
N ASN A 197 -0.61 0.80 19.58
CA ASN A 197 0.55 0.61 18.70
C ASN A 197 0.28 -0.42 17.59
N THR A 198 -0.49 -1.48 17.89
CA THR A 198 -0.89 -2.47 16.87
C THR A 198 -1.78 -1.87 15.78
N ILE A 199 -2.61 -0.88 16.12
CA ILE A 199 -3.59 -0.29 15.20
C ILE A 199 -3.03 0.92 14.46
N SER A 200 -2.18 1.70 15.12
CA SER A 200 -1.71 2.98 14.57
C SER A 200 -0.86 2.78 13.32
N GLY A 201 -1.21 3.49 12.25
CA GLY A 201 -0.55 3.41 10.95
C GLY A 201 -1.25 2.52 9.94
N LEU A 202 -2.31 1.79 10.33
CA LEU A 202 -3.09 0.99 9.39
C LEU A 202 -3.80 1.88 8.36
N GLU A 203 -3.75 1.43 7.11
CA GLU A 203 -4.30 2.13 5.96
C GLU A 203 -5.39 1.29 5.31
N LEU A 204 -6.50 1.95 4.94
CA LEU A 204 -7.63 1.32 4.28
C LEU A 204 -7.89 2.03 2.96
N LEU A 205 -7.91 1.28 1.86
CA LEU A 205 -8.44 1.71 0.58
C LEU A 205 -9.97 1.86 0.66
N PRO A 206 -10.58 2.61 -0.28
CA PRO A 206 -12.04 2.66 -0.40
C PRO A 206 -12.69 1.28 -0.40
N GLY A 207 -13.72 1.09 0.42
CA GLY A 207 -14.46 -0.16 0.60
C GLY A 207 -13.79 -1.20 1.50
N GLU A 208 -12.55 -1.00 1.94
CA GLU A 208 -11.92 -1.92 2.90
C GLU A 208 -12.45 -1.73 4.32
N ARG A 209 -12.42 -2.82 5.10
CA ARG A 209 -12.94 -2.86 6.46
C ARG A 209 -11.82 -2.99 7.48
N PHE A 210 -11.98 -2.28 8.59
CA PHE A 210 -11.22 -2.51 9.80
C PHE A 210 -12.05 -3.34 10.77
N ASP A 211 -11.50 -4.47 11.20
CA ASP A 211 -12.02 -5.29 12.29
C ASP A 211 -11.06 -5.20 13.47
N PHE A 212 -11.53 -4.63 14.57
CA PHE A 212 -10.71 -4.41 15.76
C PHE A 212 -10.15 -5.71 16.35
N ASN A 213 -10.92 -6.79 16.36
CA ASN A 213 -10.47 -8.05 16.95
C ASN A 213 -9.50 -8.79 16.05
N GLN A 214 -9.69 -8.74 14.72
CA GLN A 214 -8.73 -9.31 13.78
C GLN A 214 -7.38 -8.60 13.84
N VAL A 215 -7.39 -7.27 13.94
CA VAL A 215 -6.17 -6.47 14.02
C VAL A 215 -5.45 -6.66 15.36
N VAL A 216 -6.16 -6.53 16.48
CA VAL A 216 -5.53 -6.58 17.81
C VAL A 216 -5.20 -8.02 18.23
N GLY A 217 -5.99 -8.99 17.77
CA GLY A 217 -5.84 -10.41 18.08
C GLY A 217 -6.25 -10.78 19.50
N GLN A 218 -6.04 -12.04 19.89
CA GLN A 218 -6.28 -12.50 21.25
C GLN A 218 -5.34 -11.82 22.26
N ARG A 219 -5.87 -11.43 23.42
CA ARG A 219 -5.12 -10.74 24.47
C ARG A 219 -4.48 -11.77 25.39
N THR A 220 -3.20 -12.05 25.19
CA THR A 220 -2.47 -13.10 25.92
C THR A 220 -1.21 -12.55 26.60
N PRO A 221 -0.74 -13.18 27.68
CA PRO A 221 0.52 -12.80 28.31
C PRO A 221 1.73 -12.90 27.37
N GLN A 222 1.74 -13.88 26.46
CA GLN A 222 2.82 -14.05 25.47
C GLN A 222 2.90 -12.89 24.47
N ARG A 223 1.77 -12.22 24.21
CA ARG A 223 1.70 -11.01 23.39
C ARG A 223 1.97 -9.74 24.19
N GLY A 224 2.28 -9.85 25.49
CA GLY A 224 2.61 -8.73 26.37
C GLY A 224 1.41 -8.09 27.08
N TYR A 225 0.21 -8.65 26.95
CA TYR A 225 -0.95 -8.18 27.71
C TYR A 225 -0.82 -8.56 29.18
N GLN A 226 -1.30 -7.67 30.04
CA GLN A 226 -1.27 -7.82 31.49
C GLN A 226 -2.69 -7.91 32.05
N GLN A 227 -2.83 -8.56 33.19
CA GLN A 227 -4.12 -8.64 33.88
C GLN A 227 -4.50 -7.27 34.44
N ALA A 228 -5.73 -6.85 34.16
CA ALA A 228 -6.33 -5.63 34.66
C ALA A 228 -7.85 -5.83 34.77
N PRO A 229 -8.56 -4.97 35.52
CA PRO A 229 -10.02 -5.07 35.61
C PRO A 229 -10.68 -5.04 34.23
N VAL A 230 -11.49 -6.06 33.97
CA VAL A 230 -12.40 -6.19 32.83
C VAL A 230 -13.83 -6.32 33.35
N TYR A 231 -14.80 -5.89 32.55
CA TYR A 231 -16.21 -6.13 32.84
C TYR A 231 -16.68 -7.34 32.05
N VAL A 232 -17.22 -8.35 32.74
CA VAL A 232 -17.78 -9.56 32.13
C VAL A 232 -19.21 -9.79 32.60
N VAL A 233 -20.04 -10.39 31.77
CA VAL A 233 -21.40 -10.78 32.14
C VAL A 233 -21.39 -12.23 32.63
N ARG A 234 -21.75 -12.43 33.89
CA ARG A 234 -21.95 -13.74 34.52
C ARG A 234 -23.37 -13.81 35.05
N ASP A 235 -24.10 -14.84 34.69
CA ASP A 235 -25.48 -15.08 35.16
C ASP A 235 -26.42 -13.87 34.96
N GLY A 236 -26.20 -13.07 33.91
CA GLY A 236 -26.99 -11.87 33.61
C GLY A 236 -26.53 -10.59 34.32
N GLU A 237 -25.52 -10.66 35.19
CA GLU A 237 -24.97 -9.51 35.90
C GLU A 237 -23.57 -9.12 35.38
N THR A 238 -23.30 -7.82 35.30
CA THR A 238 -21.97 -7.30 34.96
C THR A 238 -21.09 -7.28 36.22
N VAL A 239 -20.08 -8.15 36.24
CA VAL A 239 -19.07 -8.24 37.30
C VAL A 239 -17.72 -7.74 36.81
N SER A 240 -16.90 -7.24 37.73
CA SER A 240 -15.51 -6.88 37.44
C SER A 240 -14.59 -8.05 37.80
N GLU A 241 -13.87 -8.58 36.81
CA GLU A 241 -12.89 -9.65 36.98
C GLU A 241 -11.51 -9.14 36.54
N SER A 242 -10.44 -9.81 36.98
CA SER A 242 -9.08 -9.52 36.55
C SER A 242 -8.71 -10.45 35.40
N ASP A 243 -8.59 -9.91 34.18
CA ASP A 243 -8.26 -10.66 32.98
C ASP A 243 -7.28 -9.90 32.08
N TYR A 244 -6.68 -10.60 31.13
CA TYR A 244 -5.74 -10.02 30.17
C TYR A 244 -6.43 -9.05 29.22
N GLY A 245 -5.87 -7.86 29.08
CA GLY A 245 -6.38 -6.85 28.14
C GLY A 245 -7.42 -5.89 28.71
N GLY A 246 -7.55 -5.78 30.04
CA GLY A 246 -8.29 -4.67 30.64
C GLY A 246 -7.79 -3.32 30.12
N GLY A 247 -8.72 -2.44 29.72
CA GLY A 247 -8.46 -1.14 29.09
C GLY A 247 -8.69 -1.10 27.57
N ILE A 248 -8.81 -2.23 26.90
CA ILE A 248 -8.91 -2.29 25.44
C ILE A 248 -10.23 -1.75 24.89
N CYS A 249 -11.34 -1.89 25.63
CA CYS A 249 -12.60 -1.25 25.28
C CYS A 249 -12.51 0.28 25.21
N GLN A 250 -11.57 0.90 25.94
CA GLN A 250 -11.34 2.34 25.82
C GLN A 250 -10.70 2.68 24.46
N VAL A 251 -9.84 1.80 23.94
CA VAL A 251 -9.23 1.96 22.61
C VAL A 251 -10.25 1.83 21.50
N SER A 252 -11.08 0.78 21.53
CA SER A 252 -12.17 0.63 20.55
C SER A 252 -13.18 1.78 20.62
N SER A 253 -13.60 2.22 21.81
CA SER A 253 -14.51 3.37 21.95
C SER A 253 -13.89 4.68 21.45
N THR A 254 -12.61 4.91 21.70
CA THR A 254 -11.92 6.13 21.23
C THR A 254 -11.82 6.15 19.71
N ILE A 255 -11.50 5.00 19.09
CA ILE A 255 -11.51 4.86 17.63
C ILE A 255 -12.92 5.02 17.08
N TYR A 256 -13.92 4.37 17.69
CA TYR A 256 -15.32 4.51 17.28
C TYR A 256 -15.77 5.97 17.27
N CYS A 257 -15.48 6.75 18.30
CA CYS A 257 -15.80 8.17 18.33
C CYS A 257 -15.09 8.95 17.21
N ALA A 258 -13.83 8.63 16.89
CA ALA A 258 -13.10 9.26 15.79
C ALA A 258 -13.69 8.87 14.41
N VAL A 259 -14.03 7.60 14.21
CA VAL A 259 -14.70 7.04 13.01
C VAL A 259 -16.06 7.67 12.81
N TYR A 260 -16.84 7.80 13.89
CA TYR A 260 -18.15 8.42 13.88
C TYR A 260 -18.09 9.92 13.54
N ARG A 261 -17.08 10.63 14.07
CA ARG A 261 -16.77 12.02 13.70
C ARG A 261 -16.28 12.16 12.26
N ALA A 262 -15.60 11.14 11.73
CA ALA A 262 -15.16 11.09 10.35
C ALA A 262 -16.30 10.77 9.37
N GLY A 263 -17.51 10.49 9.86
CA GLY A 263 -18.66 10.16 9.01
C GLY A 263 -18.55 8.80 8.31
N LEU A 264 -17.70 7.91 8.81
CA LEU A 264 -17.50 6.58 8.21
C LEU A 264 -18.62 5.61 8.58
N ASN A 265 -18.88 4.65 7.68
CA ASN A 265 -19.87 3.61 7.90
C ASN A 265 -19.41 2.60 8.97
N VAL A 266 -20.19 2.48 10.04
CA VAL A 266 -19.98 1.50 11.10
C VAL A 266 -20.82 0.26 10.79
N ILE A 267 -20.15 -0.87 10.52
CA ILE A 267 -20.75 -2.12 10.08
C ILE A 267 -21.24 -2.96 11.26
N SER A 268 -20.44 -3.01 12.33
CA SER A 268 -20.76 -3.74 13.55
C SER A 268 -20.28 -2.95 14.76
N ARG A 269 -21.17 -2.77 15.73
CA ARG A 269 -20.86 -2.10 16.99
C ARG A 269 -21.84 -2.57 18.05
N THR A 270 -21.32 -2.87 19.23
CA THR A 270 -22.10 -3.17 20.44
C THR A 270 -21.68 -2.20 21.54
N SER A 271 -22.64 -1.59 22.23
CA SER A 271 -22.37 -0.78 23.43
C SER A 271 -22.23 -1.66 24.67
N HIS A 272 -21.60 -1.13 25.72
CA HIS A 272 -21.62 -1.71 27.05
C HIS A 272 -23.07 -1.65 27.57
N SER A 273 -23.45 -2.61 28.41
CA SER A 273 -24.73 -2.61 29.12
C SER A 273 -24.80 -1.54 30.22
N LYS A 274 -23.64 -1.04 30.67
CA LYS A 274 -23.49 0.05 31.66
C LYS A 274 -22.63 1.15 31.06
N GLY A 275 -22.93 2.40 31.38
CA GLY A 275 -22.14 3.55 30.97
C GLY A 275 -20.68 3.42 31.43
N VAL A 276 -19.75 3.82 30.56
CA VAL A 276 -18.32 3.89 30.84
C VAL A 276 -17.91 5.33 31.05
N SER A 277 -16.95 5.60 31.93
CA SER A 277 -16.59 6.97 32.33
C SER A 277 -15.81 7.77 31.28
N TYR A 278 -15.24 7.10 30.29
CA TYR A 278 -14.30 7.70 29.33
C TYR A 278 -14.95 8.19 28.02
N VAL A 279 -16.22 7.85 27.76
CA VAL A 279 -17.01 8.37 26.63
C VAL A 279 -18.44 8.61 27.08
N PRO A 280 -19.20 9.52 26.43
CA PRO A 280 -20.63 9.66 26.65
C PRO A 280 -21.37 8.32 26.49
N VAL A 281 -22.50 8.17 27.17
CA VAL A 281 -23.38 7.01 27.01
C VAL A 281 -23.77 6.87 25.54
N GLY A 282 -23.72 5.64 25.01
CA GLY A 282 -24.03 5.38 23.61
C GLY A 282 -22.89 5.71 22.64
N MET A 283 -21.76 6.28 23.10
CA MET A 283 -20.59 6.60 22.27
C MET A 283 -19.43 5.62 22.46
N ASP A 284 -19.72 4.43 22.98
CA ASP A 284 -18.74 3.39 23.26
C ASP A 284 -18.84 2.19 22.29
N ALA A 285 -17.76 1.43 22.15
CA ALA A 285 -17.73 0.19 21.38
C ALA A 285 -17.05 -0.91 22.20
N THR A 286 -17.83 -1.87 22.66
CA THR A 286 -17.35 -3.05 23.40
C THR A 286 -16.70 -4.04 22.44
N VAL A 287 -15.58 -4.61 22.88
CA VAL A 287 -14.84 -5.61 22.11
C VAL A 287 -14.33 -6.71 23.04
N SER A 288 -14.41 -7.95 22.57
CA SER A 288 -13.77 -9.10 23.22
C SER A 288 -13.36 -10.13 22.18
N TRP A 289 -12.34 -10.93 22.48
CA TRP A 289 -11.91 -12.00 21.57
C TRP A 289 -13.00 -13.07 21.48
N GLY A 290 -13.46 -13.35 20.26
CA GLY A 290 -14.65 -14.19 20.02
C GLY A 290 -15.99 -13.45 20.08
N GLY A 291 -15.95 -12.11 20.22
CA GLY A 291 -17.13 -11.24 20.23
C GLY A 291 -17.43 -10.65 21.62
N PRO A 292 -18.03 -9.43 21.69
CA PRO A 292 -18.52 -8.57 20.61
C PRO A 292 -17.41 -7.94 19.75
N GLU A 293 -17.79 -7.45 18.57
CA GLU A 293 -16.89 -6.91 17.55
C GLU A 293 -17.15 -5.42 17.28
N PHE A 294 -16.11 -4.71 16.85
CA PHE A 294 -16.20 -3.35 16.31
C PHE A 294 -15.59 -3.33 14.91
N ILE A 295 -16.45 -3.11 13.91
CA ILE A 295 -16.10 -3.14 12.49
C ILE A 295 -16.60 -1.87 11.83
N PHE A 296 -15.73 -1.19 11.09
CA PHE A 296 -16.10 -0.07 10.23
C PHE A 296 -15.47 -0.22 8.84
N GLU A 297 -16.04 0.48 7.87
CA GLU A 297 -15.59 0.48 6.48
C GLU A 297 -15.05 1.87 6.10
N ASN A 298 -14.00 1.91 5.29
CA ASN A 298 -13.65 3.14 4.60
C ASN A 298 -14.67 3.40 3.50
N SER A 299 -15.74 4.13 3.85
CA SER A 299 -16.81 4.51 2.93
C SER A 299 -16.51 5.78 2.13
N THR A 300 -15.26 6.24 2.10
CA THR A 300 -14.83 7.41 1.30
C THR A 300 -14.19 6.95 -0.01
N ASP A 301 -14.10 7.87 -0.98
CA ASP A 301 -13.45 7.61 -2.28
C ASP A 301 -11.91 7.61 -2.21
N TYR A 302 -11.34 7.93 -1.06
CA TYR A 302 -9.89 8.06 -0.87
C TYR A 302 -9.38 7.14 0.24
N PRO A 303 -8.09 6.80 0.24
CA PRO A 303 -7.50 6.05 1.34
C PRO A 303 -7.61 6.80 2.66
N ILE A 304 -7.83 6.07 3.75
CA ILE A 304 -7.73 6.61 5.12
C ILE A 304 -6.62 5.91 5.89
N ARG A 305 -6.05 6.61 6.87
CA ARG A 305 -5.07 6.06 7.82
C ARG A 305 -5.57 6.27 9.25
N ILE A 306 -5.50 5.20 10.04
CA ILE A 306 -5.89 5.20 11.45
C ILE A 306 -4.65 5.53 12.28
N LEU A 307 -4.66 6.63 13.01
CA LEU A 307 -3.57 7.02 13.90
C LEU A 307 -4.06 6.95 15.34
N VAL A 308 -3.41 6.13 16.18
CA VAL A 308 -3.78 5.96 17.58
C VAL A 308 -2.56 6.19 18.44
N GLN A 309 -2.64 7.18 19.33
CA GLN A 309 -1.54 7.54 20.21
C GLN A 309 -1.99 7.43 21.66
N ALA A 310 -1.27 6.63 22.44
CA ALA A 310 -1.45 6.50 23.88
C ALA A 310 -0.17 6.92 24.59
N GLY A 311 -0.25 7.93 25.47
CA GLY A 311 0.87 8.33 26.30
C GLY A 311 0.47 9.37 27.33
N GLY A 312 1.19 9.43 28.46
CA GLY A 312 0.95 10.46 29.49
C GLY A 312 -0.46 10.42 30.11
N GLY A 313 -1.14 9.28 30.08
CA GLY A 313 -2.53 9.16 30.56
C GLY A 313 -3.58 9.62 29.55
N VAL A 314 -3.20 9.95 28.32
CA VAL A 314 -4.12 10.42 27.27
C VAL A 314 -4.07 9.48 26.07
N LEU A 315 -5.25 9.10 25.57
CA LEU A 315 -5.44 8.28 24.38
C LEU A 315 -6.17 9.10 23.32
N THR A 316 -5.55 9.28 22.16
CA THR A 316 -6.13 10.00 21.02
C THR A 316 -6.17 9.11 19.79
N ALA A 317 -7.35 9.02 19.16
CA ALA A 317 -7.50 8.41 17.84
C ALA A 317 -7.81 9.50 16.81
N ARG A 318 -7.15 9.42 15.65
CA ARG A 318 -7.40 10.26 14.48
C ARG A 318 -7.60 9.40 13.25
N ILE A 319 -8.60 9.73 12.46
CA ILE A 319 -8.76 9.22 11.10
C ILE A 319 -8.29 10.33 10.16
N VAL A 320 -7.25 10.06 9.38
CA VAL A 320 -6.73 10.99 8.37
C VAL A 320 -7.01 10.47 6.96
N GLY A 321 -7.25 11.37 6.01
CA GLY A 321 -7.66 11.06 4.63
C GLY A 321 -7.72 12.34 3.80
N ALA A 322 -8.56 12.37 2.76
CA ALA A 322 -8.80 13.57 1.95
C ALA A 322 -10.27 14.03 2.10
N LYS A 323 -10.50 15.32 2.34
CA LYS A 323 -11.88 15.86 2.53
C LYS A 323 -12.68 16.08 1.27
N ALA A 324 -12.09 15.86 0.09
CA ALA A 324 -12.68 16.26 -1.19
C ALA A 324 -14.14 15.79 -1.41
N GLN A 325 -14.60 14.76 -0.70
CA GLN A 325 -15.99 14.29 -0.72
C GLN A 325 -16.60 13.90 0.64
N THR A 326 -15.97 14.23 1.78
CA THR A 326 -16.52 13.83 3.09
C THR A 326 -17.62 14.77 3.56
N PRO A 327 -18.79 14.25 3.99
CA PRO A 327 -19.82 15.07 4.61
C PRO A 327 -19.29 15.78 5.86
N ASN A 328 -19.75 16.99 6.12
CA ASN A 328 -19.41 17.70 7.36
C ASN A 328 -20.22 17.10 8.52
N VAL A 329 -19.53 16.54 9.50
CA VAL A 329 -20.16 15.93 10.68
C VAL A 329 -19.91 16.79 11.91
N SER A 330 -21.00 17.24 12.53
CA SER A 330 -21.01 17.90 13.83
C SER A 330 -21.64 17.00 14.89
N ILE A 331 -21.09 17.01 16.10
CA ILE A 331 -21.60 16.24 17.24
C ILE A 331 -21.86 17.21 18.40
N ASP A 332 -23.12 17.29 18.80
CA ASP A 332 -23.55 17.98 20.02
C ASP A 332 -23.84 16.95 21.11
N VAL A 333 -23.31 17.19 22.32
CA VAL A 333 -23.52 16.33 23.48
C VAL A 333 -24.15 17.17 24.57
N GLN A 334 -25.38 16.83 24.93
CA GLN A 334 -26.12 17.45 26.02
C GLN A 334 -26.20 16.46 27.19
N ASN A 335 -25.91 16.96 28.39
CA ASN A 335 -25.99 16.18 29.62
C ASN A 335 -26.67 17.03 30.69
N ASP A 336 -27.86 16.62 31.12
CA ASP A 336 -28.66 17.33 32.13
C ASP A 336 -28.54 16.72 33.54
N GLY A 337 -27.67 15.72 33.71
CA GLY A 337 -27.44 15.01 34.96
C GLY A 337 -28.26 13.73 35.12
N ASP A 338 -29.41 13.62 34.43
CA ASP A 338 -30.27 12.44 34.42
C ASP A 338 -30.18 11.69 33.09
N SER A 339 -29.89 12.39 31.99
CA SER A 339 -29.80 11.86 30.63
C SER A 339 -28.64 12.48 29.84
N VAL A 340 -28.07 11.70 28.92
CA VAL A 340 -27.12 12.16 27.91
C VAL A 340 -27.75 11.98 26.54
N VAL A 341 -27.88 13.08 25.81
CA VAL A 341 -28.34 13.10 24.42
C VAL A 341 -27.16 13.47 23.51
N VAL A 342 -26.85 12.61 22.56
CA VAL A 342 -25.84 12.85 21.53
C VAL A 342 -26.54 13.01 20.19
N THR A 343 -26.41 14.20 19.61
CA THR A 343 -26.94 14.51 18.29
C THR A 343 -25.80 14.60 17.30
N LYS A 344 -25.77 13.69 16.32
CA LYS A 344 -24.91 13.82 15.13
C LYS A 344 -25.71 14.49 14.04
N THR A 345 -25.13 15.55 13.47
CA THR A 345 -25.62 16.16 12.23
C THR A 345 -24.60 15.89 11.13
N THR A 346 -25.01 15.16 10.11
CA THR A 346 -24.23 14.91 8.89
C THR A 346 -24.75 15.83 7.80
N THR A 347 -23.90 16.70 7.26
CA THR A 347 -24.21 17.52 6.08
C THR A 347 -23.52 16.91 4.88
N ASN A 348 -24.30 16.33 3.98
CA ASN A 348 -23.83 15.73 2.75
C ASN A 348 -23.28 16.79 1.79
N THR A 349 -22.49 16.33 0.82
CA THR A 349 -21.83 17.19 -0.18
C THR A 349 -22.83 17.93 -1.07
N ASP A 350 -24.06 17.43 -1.19
CA ASP A 350 -25.19 18.07 -1.89
C ASP A 350 -25.94 19.12 -1.04
N GLY A 351 -25.51 19.33 0.22
CA GLY A 351 -26.12 20.24 1.18
C GLY A 351 -27.27 19.64 2.00
N SER A 352 -27.68 18.40 1.74
CA SER A 352 -28.70 17.73 2.55
C SER A 352 -28.16 17.36 3.94
N THR A 353 -29.04 17.36 4.96
CA THR A 353 -28.64 17.07 6.35
C THR A 353 -29.39 15.87 6.91
N VAL A 354 -28.66 14.95 7.55
CA VAL A 354 -29.20 13.82 8.32
C VAL A 354 -28.85 14.00 9.78
N GLN A 355 -29.83 13.79 10.68
CA GLN A 355 -29.62 13.82 12.13
C GLN A 355 -29.85 12.44 12.74
N GLU A 356 -28.89 12.00 13.56
CA GLU A 356 -29.00 10.81 14.40
C GLU A 356 -28.96 11.26 15.86
N VAL A 357 -29.92 10.81 16.67
CA VAL A 357 -30.01 11.16 18.09
C VAL A 357 -29.88 9.88 18.92
N PHE A 358 -28.91 9.86 19.83
CA PHE A 358 -28.71 8.81 20.82
C PHE A 358 -29.07 9.34 22.18
N ASP A 359 -30.10 8.78 22.80
CA ASP A 359 -30.50 9.10 24.18
C ASP A 359 -30.10 7.95 25.10
N SER A 360 -29.41 8.28 26.19
CA SER A 360 -29.05 7.35 27.27
C SER A 360 -30.21 6.55 27.87
N HIS A 361 -31.47 7.00 27.73
CA HIS A 361 -32.68 6.30 28.20
C HIS A 361 -33.39 5.48 27.11
N ALA A 362 -33.02 5.63 25.84
CA ALA A 362 -33.64 4.91 24.74
C ALA A 362 -32.81 3.67 24.38
N LEU A 363 -33.43 2.48 24.39
CA LEU A 363 -32.85 1.31 23.74
C LEU A 363 -32.73 1.59 22.22
N PRO A 364 -31.62 1.20 21.56
CA PRO A 364 -31.42 1.49 20.15
C PRO A 364 -32.52 0.80 19.31
N THR A 365 -33.39 1.59 18.69
CA THR A 365 -34.33 1.11 17.67
C THR A 365 -33.69 1.23 16.28
N PRO A 366 -33.86 0.23 15.39
CA PRO A 366 -33.39 0.33 14.02
C PRO A 366 -34.20 1.41 13.29
N SER A 367 -33.52 2.38 12.68
CA SER A 367 -34.15 3.50 11.97
C SER A 367 -35.02 3.00 10.82
N SER A 368 -36.32 3.28 10.86
CA SER A 368 -37.18 3.21 9.68
C SER A 368 -36.98 4.47 8.84
N SER A 369 -36.48 4.34 7.62
CA SER A 369 -36.57 5.39 6.62
C SER A 369 -38.03 5.51 6.16
N SER A 370 -38.70 6.62 6.48
CA SER A 370 -39.97 7.00 5.84
C SER A 370 -39.66 7.96 4.69
N PRO A 371 -40.08 7.67 3.44
CA PRO A 371 -40.07 8.68 2.40
C PRO A 371 -41.26 9.61 2.61
N THR A 372 -41.01 10.91 2.73
CA THR A 372 -42.03 11.95 2.58
C THR A 372 -42.57 11.91 1.14
N SER A 373 -43.80 11.44 0.99
CA SER A 373 -44.57 11.56 -0.24
C SER A 373 -45.13 12.98 -0.33
N ASP A 374 -44.56 13.82 -1.20
CA ASP A 374 -45.25 15.03 -1.65
C ASP A 374 -46.13 14.68 -2.86
N SER A 375 -47.44 14.70 -2.61
CA SER A 375 -48.47 14.68 -3.64
C SER A 375 -48.50 16.02 -4.36
N GLN A 376 -48.17 16.05 -5.65
CA GLN A 376 -48.74 17.05 -6.54
C GLN A 376 -49.49 16.39 -7.70
N SER A 377 -50.79 16.65 -7.65
CA SER A 377 -51.81 16.43 -8.65
C SER A 377 -51.53 17.27 -9.89
N THR A 378 -51.45 16.63 -11.06
CA THR A 378 -51.89 17.21 -12.33
C THR A 378 -52.49 16.12 -13.20
N SER A 379 -53.82 16.14 -13.32
CA SER A 379 -54.58 15.39 -14.32
C SER A 379 -54.31 15.96 -15.73
N PRO A 380 -54.27 15.14 -16.78
CA PRO A 380 -54.28 15.64 -18.16
C PRO A 380 -55.72 15.79 -18.66
N SER A 381 -55.97 16.91 -19.34
CA SER A 381 -57.15 17.13 -20.19
C SER A 381 -56.68 17.20 -21.64
N VAL A 382 -57.11 16.19 -22.41
CA VAL A 382 -57.18 16.07 -23.90
C VAL A 382 -55.87 16.15 -24.68
#